data_AF-A0A1S2QVS2-F1
#
_entry.id   AF-A0A1S2QVS2-F1
#
_cell.length_a   1.000
_cell.length_b   1.000
_cell.length_c   1.000
_cell.angle_alpha   90.00
_cell.angle_beta   90.00
_cell.angle_gamma   90.00
#
_symmetry.space_group_name_H-M   'P 1'
#
loop_
_entity.id
_entity.type
_entity.pdbx_description
1 polymer ?
#
loop_
_entity_poly.entity_id
_entity_poly.type
_entity_poly.pdbx_seq_one_letter_code
_entity_poly.pdbx_strand_id
1 'polypeptide(L)'
;MKIVNTENEVKRRMNLKTKNALMILSIALFILSGCSSNIKEETNPVKDNPKNSVFNLDRDSIKDLQNGALRGTPLKLDKTLKLSDIEKDWGKPDEHRDLEERQLYRYTIKNQTFYIYVDEMNVINNIQVELNDSKSEILKVMGEPSKPGHIFIYEKKNHVIQFEKFDKWRLILRTK
;
A
#
# COMPACT_ATOMS: atom_id res chain seq x y z
N MET A 1 -75.97 -34.49 -9.95
CA MET A 1 -75.48 -33.28 -10.63
C MET A 1 -74.76 -32.42 -9.59
N LYS A 2 -73.41 -32.43 -9.56
CA LYS A 2 -72.62 -31.65 -8.59
C LYS A 2 -72.24 -30.33 -9.24
N ILE A 3 -72.86 -29.24 -8.79
CA ILE A 3 -72.45 -27.89 -9.16
C ILE A 3 -71.18 -27.60 -8.35
N VAL A 4 -70.02 -27.77 -9.01
CA VAL A 4 -68.73 -27.40 -8.42
C VAL A 4 -68.68 -25.88 -8.39
N ASN A 5 -68.59 -25.33 -7.18
CA ASN A 5 -68.60 -23.91 -6.90
C ASN A 5 -67.26 -23.28 -7.35
N THR A 6 -67.20 -22.87 -8.61
CA THR A 6 -66.04 -22.37 -9.36
C THR A 6 -65.41 -21.11 -8.75
N GLU A 7 -66.18 -20.29 -8.04
CA GLU A 7 -65.67 -19.05 -7.45
C GLU A 7 -64.69 -19.32 -6.30
N ASN A 8 -64.94 -20.35 -5.49
CA ASN A 8 -64.08 -20.68 -4.35
C ASN A 8 -62.74 -21.27 -4.78
N GLU A 9 -62.68 -21.96 -5.92
CA GLU A 9 -61.42 -22.47 -6.47
C GLU A 9 -60.57 -21.37 -7.10
N VAL A 10 -61.18 -20.41 -7.80
CA VAL A 10 -60.46 -19.26 -8.39
C VAL A 10 -59.87 -18.37 -7.29
N LYS A 11 -60.64 -18.08 -6.23
CA LYS A 11 -60.17 -17.29 -5.08
C LYS A 11 -59.06 -17.98 -4.31
N ARG A 12 -59.10 -19.32 -4.18
CA ARG A 12 -58.01 -20.13 -3.60
C ARG A 12 -56.74 -20.11 -4.45
N ARG A 13 -56.85 -20.25 -5.78
CA ARG A 13 -55.70 -20.21 -6.69
C ARG A 13 -55.04 -18.82 -6.76
N MET A 14 -55.82 -17.74 -6.72
CA MET A 14 -55.29 -16.37 -6.61
C MET A 14 -54.55 -16.14 -5.28
N ASN A 15 -55.14 -16.54 -4.15
CA ASN A 15 -54.51 -16.42 -2.83
C ASN A 15 -53.24 -17.27 -2.69
N LEU A 16 -53.16 -18.43 -3.34
CA LEU A 16 -51.97 -19.29 -3.32
C LEU A 16 -50.83 -18.70 -4.16
N LYS A 17 -51.15 -18.11 -5.32
CA LYS A 17 -50.15 -17.41 -6.16
C LYS A 17 -49.60 -16.15 -5.49
N THR A 18 -50.44 -15.35 -4.82
CA THR A 18 -49.97 -14.15 -4.08
C THR A 18 -49.20 -14.51 -2.82
N LYS A 19 -49.58 -15.56 -2.08
CA LYS A 19 -48.80 -16.03 -0.92
C LYS A 19 -47.42 -16.56 -1.32
N ASN A 20 -47.30 -17.29 -2.42
CA ASN A 20 -46.02 -17.78 -2.93
C ASN A 20 -45.13 -16.63 -3.46
N ALA A 21 -45.72 -15.62 -4.10
CA ALA A 21 -44.99 -14.42 -4.53
C ALA A 21 -44.45 -13.61 -3.34
N LEU A 22 -45.23 -13.48 -2.26
CA LEU A 22 -44.81 -12.79 -1.02
C LEU A 22 -43.70 -13.55 -0.28
N MET A 23 -43.73 -14.88 -0.32
CA MET A 23 -42.72 -15.75 0.29
C MET A 23 -41.37 -15.71 -0.46
N ILE A 24 -41.40 -15.61 -1.79
CA ILE A 24 -40.19 -15.46 -2.62
C ILE A 24 -39.57 -14.07 -2.44
N LEU A 25 -40.40 -13.02 -2.31
CA LEU A 25 -39.93 -11.64 -2.08
C LEU A 25 -39.27 -11.47 -0.70
N SER A 26 -39.74 -12.19 0.32
CA SER A 26 -39.17 -12.15 1.67
C SER A 26 -37.83 -12.88 1.77
N ILE A 27 -37.62 -13.96 1.01
CA ILE A 27 -36.33 -14.67 0.95
C ILE A 27 -35.27 -13.85 0.21
N ALA A 28 -35.65 -13.07 -0.81
CA ALA A 28 -34.72 -12.19 -1.53
C ALA A 28 -34.20 -11.01 -0.67
N LEU A 29 -34.97 -10.57 0.33
CA LEU A 29 -34.58 -9.45 1.22
C LEU A 29 -33.56 -9.85 2.30
N PHE A 30 -33.41 -11.15 2.61
CA PHE A 30 -32.44 -11.63 3.61
C PHE A 30 -31.00 -11.74 3.09
N ILE A 31 -30.77 -11.64 1.77
CA ILE A 31 -29.43 -11.78 1.17
C ILE A 31 -28.65 -10.45 1.18
N LEU A 32 -29.31 -9.32 1.51
CA LEU A 32 -28.65 -8.01 1.61
C LEU A 32 -28.15 -7.66 3.03
N SER A 33 -28.33 -8.54 4.01
CA SER A 33 -27.89 -8.30 5.40
C SER A 33 -26.54 -8.93 5.75
N GLY A 34 -25.88 -9.60 4.80
CA GLY A 34 -24.67 -10.39 5.04
C GLY A 34 -23.39 -9.75 4.53
N CYS A 35 -22.91 -8.69 5.21
CA CYS A 35 -21.50 -8.34 5.44
C CYS A 35 -21.39 -6.92 6.01
N SER A 36 -21.99 -6.66 7.17
CA SER A 36 -21.43 -5.67 8.09
C SER A 36 -20.67 -6.43 9.17
N SER A 37 -19.53 -7.01 8.78
CA SER A 37 -18.45 -7.10 9.74
C SER A 37 -18.11 -5.66 10.08
N ASN A 38 -18.62 -5.20 11.24
CA ASN A 38 -17.98 -4.17 12.03
C ASN A 38 -16.56 -4.68 12.27
N ILE A 39 -15.68 -4.46 11.28
CA ILE A 39 -14.26 -4.29 11.53
C ILE A 39 -14.29 -3.12 12.49
N LYS A 40 -14.17 -3.43 13.79
CA LYS A 40 -13.73 -2.45 14.75
C LYS A 40 -12.46 -1.91 14.10
N GLU A 41 -12.54 -0.73 13.51
CA GLU A 41 -11.39 0.14 13.46
C GLU A 41 -11.00 0.24 14.92
N GLU A 42 -10.07 -0.61 15.33
CA GLU A 42 -9.11 -0.19 16.32
C GLU A 42 -8.58 1.11 15.73
N THR A 43 -9.17 2.22 16.16
CA THR A 43 -8.49 3.49 16.35
C THR A 43 -7.39 3.21 17.37
N ASN A 44 -6.42 2.38 16.96
CA ASN A 44 -5.08 2.51 17.44
C ASN A 44 -4.75 3.95 17.08
N PRO A 45 -4.57 4.85 18.06
CA PRO A 45 -4.00 6.14 17.77
C PRO A 45 -2.76 5.85 16.94
N VAL A 46 -2.57 6.58 15.83
CA VAL A 46 -1.36 6.55 15.00
C VAL A 46 -0.20 6.33 15.95
N LYS A 47 0.31 5.09 16.04
CA LYS A 47 1.40 4.79 16.96
C LYS A 47 2.48 5.73 16.48
N ASP A 48 2.89 6.67 17.32
CA ASP A 48 4.01 7.57 17.05
C ASP A 48 5.05 6.73 16.32
N ASN A 49 5.22 6.99 15.01
CA ASN A 49 6.27 6.36 14.21
C ASN A 49 7.54 6.54 15.05
N PRO A 50 8.32 5.47 15.34
CA PRO A 50 9.29 5.48 16.42
C PRO A 50 10.05 6.79 16.38
N LYS A 51 10.03 7.54 17.50
CA LYS A 51 10.47 8.95 17.64
C LYS A 51 11.89 9.27 17.14
N ASN A 52 12.59 8.30 16.56
CA ASN A 52 13.96 8.35 16.11
C ASN A 52 14.15 7.98 14.62
N SER A 53 13.12 7.73 13.81
CA SER A 53 13.32 7.49 12.36
C SER A 53 13.82 8.75 11.64
N VAL A 54 14.75 8.59 10.71
CA VAL A 54 15.30 9.71 9.90
C VAL A 54 14.32 10.11 8.80
N PHE A 55 13.74 9.11 8.14
CA PHE A 55 12.69 9.26 7.14
C PHE A 55 11.36 8.72 7.69
N ASN A 56 10.31 9.53 7.56
CA ASN A 56 8.95 9.17 7.93
C ASN A 56 8.05 9.27 6.70
N LEU A 57 7.22 8.25 6.48
CA LEU A 57 6.22 8.26 5.42
C LEU A 57 4.97 9.00 5.90
N ASP A 58 4.95 10.32 5.70
CA ASP A 58 3.84 11.21 6.02
C ASP A 58 3.43 12.09 4.82
N ARG A 59 2.36 12.87 4.97
CA ARG A 59 1.83 13.73 3.89
C ARG A 59 2.85 14.72 3.33
N ASP A 60 3.77 15.20 4.15
CA ASP A 60 4.78 16.16 3.73
C ASP A 60 5.88 15.45 2.92
N SER A 61 6.30 14.27 3.37
CA SER A 61 7.26 13.43 2.66
C SER A 61 6.77 12.97 1.28
N ILE A 62 5.45 12.83 1.06
CA ILE A 62 4.91 12.41 -0.25
C ILE A 62 5.29 13.40 -1.34
N LYS A 63 5.22 14.71 -1.06
CA LYS A 63 5.55 15.74 -2.06
C LYS A 63 7.01 15.64 -2.48
N ASP A 64 7.89 15.35 -1.53
CA ASP A 64 9.32 15.16 -1.77
C ASP A 64 9.55 13.85 -2.54
N LEU A 65 8.88 12.76 -2.16
CA LEU A 65 8.90 11.47 -2.84
C LEU A 65 8.44 11.56 -4.30
N GLN A 66 7.43 12.37 -4.58
CA GLN A 66 6.95 12.64 -5.95
C GLN A 66 8.03 13.27 -6.83
N ASN A 67 9.03 13.92 -6.23
CA ASN A 67 10.19 14.50 -6.91
C ASN A 67 11.47 13.66 -6.74
N GLY A 68 11.33 12.43 -6.20
CA GLY A 68 12.45 11.52 -6.01
C GLY A 68 13.30 11.82 -4.77
N ALA A 69 12.79 12.56 -3.80
CA ALA A 69 13.53 12.90 -2.58
C ALA A 69 12.96 12.19 -1.34
N LEU A 70 13.85 11.71 -0.47
CA LEU A 70 13.51 11.25 0.88
C LEU A 70 13.74 12.39 1.86
N ARG A 71 12.66 13.04 2.28
CA ARG A 71 12.69 14.17 3.20
C ARG A 71 13.48 13.83 4.48
N GLY A 72 14.32 14.77 4.93
CA GLY A 72 15.15 14.58 6.13
C GLY A 72 16.44 13.78 5.90
N THR A 73 16.75 13.44 4.64
CA THR A 73 17.97 12.73 4.24
C THR A 73 18.66 13.46 3.09
N PRO A 74 19.96 13.19 2.82
CA PRO A 74 20.63 13.63 1.59
C PRO A 74 20.13 12.91 0.32
N LEU A 75 19.20 11.96 0.45
CA LEU A 75 18.83 11.05 -0.63
C LEU A 75 17.79 11.68 -1.54
N LYS A 76 18.27 12.20 -2.66
CA LYS A 76 17.45 12.63 -3.78
C LYS A 76 17.89 11.88 -5.03
N LEU A 77 17.03 11.01 -5.54
CA LEU A 77 17.26 10.23 -6.75
C LEU A 77 17.14 11.13 -7.99
N ASP A 78 18.18 11.94 -8.18
CA ASP A 78 18.46 12.63 -9.42
C ASP A 78 19.87 12.24 -9.90
N LYS A 79 20.17 12.53 -11.17
CA LYS A 79 21.46 12.17 -11.78
C LYS A 79 22.66 12.91 -11.16
N THR A 80 22.44 13.80 -10.20
CA THR A 80 23.50 14.62 -9.59
C THR A 80 23.94 14.09 -8.23
N LEU A 81 23.11 13.31 -7.54
CA LEU A 81 23.47 12.66 -6.28
C LEU A 81 24.64 11.70 -6.48
N LYS A 82 25.69 11.88 -5.68
CA LYS A 82 26.85 10.99 -5.63
C LYS A 82 26.98 10.35 -4.26
N LEU A 83 27.67 9.21 -4.22
CA LEU A 83 27.97 8.55 -2.95
C LEU A 83 28.74 9.47 -1.99
N SER A 84 29.63 10.33 -2.51
CA SER A 84 30.36 11.31 -1.71
C SER A 84 29.45 12.30 -0.96
N ASP A 85 28.30 12.65 -1.53
CA ASP A 85 27.35 13.56 -0.89
C ASP A 85 26.68 12.86 0.31
N ILE A 86 26.39 11.56 0.16
CA ILE A 86 25.87 10.71 1.25
C ILE A 86 26.94 10.55 2.33
N GLU A 87 28.19 10.26 1.94
CA GLU A 87 29.28 10.07 2.91
C GLU A 87 29.63 11.33 3.69
N LYS A 88 29.44 12.51 3.09
CA LYS A 88 29.62 13.79 3.79
C LYS A 88 28.66 13.95 4.96
N ASP A 89 27.42 13.50 4.79
CA ASP A 89 26.36 13.69 5.79
C ASP A 89 26.25 12.50 6.75
N TRP A 90 26.49 11.27 6.28
CA TRP A 90 26.29 10.03 7.04
C TRP A 90 27.58 9.29 7.39
N GLY A 91 28.73 9.70 6.84
CA GLY A 91 29.99 8.98 7.01
C GLY A 91 30.09 7.74 6.13
N LYS A 92 30.95 6.79 6.52
CA LYS A 92 31.13 5.54 5.79
C LYS A 92 29.94 4.57 6.01
N PRO A 93 29.61 3.74 5.00
CA PRO A 93 28.56 2.74 5.15
C PRO A 93 28.92 1.67 6.18
N ASP A 94 27.91 1.07 6.79
CA ASP A 94 28.09 -0.07 7.70
C ASP A 94 28.48 -1.35 6.96
N GLU A 95 28.07 -1.46 5.69
CA GLU A 95 28.37 -2.59 4.82
C GLU A 95 28.50 -2.09 3.38
N HIS A 96 29.48 -2.66 2.67
CA HIS A 96 29.66 -2.50 1.24
C HIS A 96 29.81 -3.88 0.60
N ARG A 97 29.01 -4.15 -0.43
CA ARG A 97 29.07 -5.39 -1.22
C ARG A 97 29.17 -5.09 -2.71
N ASP A 98 30.07 -5.80 -3.37
CA ASP A 98 30.12 -5.88 -4.83
C ASP A 98 29.15 -6.98 -5.31
N LEU A 99 28.22 -6.63 -6.20
CA LEU A 99 27.22 -7.54 -6.77
C LEU A 99 27.46 -7.75 -8.28
N GLU A 100 28.71 -7.62 -8.73
CA GLU A 100 29.19 -7.69 -10.13
C GLU A 100 28.72 -6.53 -10.98
N GLU A 101 27.41 -6.39 -11.20
CA GLU A 101 26.82 -5.34 -12.06
C GLU A 101 26.53 -4.03 -11.30
N ARG A 102 26.70 -4.04 -9.97
CA ARG A 102 26.41 -2.90 -9.10
C ARG A 102 27.06 -3.04 -7.74
N GLN A 103 27.29 -1.92 -7.11
CA GLN A 103 27.77 -1.81 -5.74
C GLN A 103 26.57 -1.54 -4.81
N LEU A 104 26.51 -2.24 -3.69
CA LEU A 104 25.53 -2.03 -2.63
C LEU A 104 26.22 -1.42 -1.40
N TYR A 105 25.66 -0.32 -0.91
CA TYR A 105 26.07 0.34 0.33
C TYR A 105 24.90 0.34 1.33
N ARG A 106 25.12 -0.19 2.53
CA ARG A 106 24.13 -0.20 3.61
C ARG A 106 24.49 0.84 4.67
N TYR A 107 23.49 1.63 5.08
CA TYR A 107 23.62 2.59 6.17
C TYR A 107 22.53 2.36 7.21
N THR A 108 22.86 2.54 8.48
CA THR A 108 21.94 2.44 9.62
C THR A 108 21.99 3.76 10.36
N ILE A 109 21.04 4.64 10.05
CA ILE A 109 20.97 5.97 10.66
C ILE A 109 19.80 5.98 11.63
N LYS A 110 20.08 6.21 12.91
CA LYS A 110 19.09 6.19 14.01
C LYS A 110 18.16 4.96 13.98
N ASN A 111 18.74 3.77 13.83
CA ASN A 111 18.02 2.48 13.74
C ASN A 111 17.10 2.32 12.52
N GLN A 112 17.25 3.16 11.50
CA GLN A 112 16.60 2.99 10.20
C GLN A 112 17.64 2.60 9.16
N THR A 113 17.36 1.52 8.43
CA THR A 113 18.28 0.97 7.45
C THR A 113 17.97 1.48 6.05
N PHE A 114 19.02 1.92 5.37
CA PHE A 114 19.02 2.40 4.00
C PHE A 114 19.95 1.54 3.15
N TYR A 115 19.55 1.30 1.90
CA TYR A 115 20.33 0.58 0.90
C TYR A 115 20.49 1.46 -0.34
N ILE A 116 21.74 1.72 -0.71
CA ILE A 116 22.08 2.55 -1.87
C ILE A 116 22.76 1.65 -2.90
N TYR A 117 22.20 1.60 -4.10
CA TYR A 117 22.77 0.86 -5.22
C TYR A 117 23.37 1.83 -6.22
N VAL A 118 24.61 1.56 -6.60
CA VAL A 118 25.39 2.31 -7.57
C VAL A 118 25.74 1.38 -8.71
N ASP A 119 25.40 1.74 -9.96
CA ASP A 119 25.76 0.93 -11.13
C ASP A 119 27.23 1.12 -11.55
N GLU A 120 27.65 0.37 -12.57
CA GLU A 120 29.00 0.43 -13.16
C GLU A 120 29.38 1.82 -13.68
N MET A 121 28.40 2.67 -14.00
CA MET A 121 28.62 4.05 -14.41
C MET A 121 28.76 5.01 -13.22
N ASN A 122 28.82 4.50 -11.99
CA ASN A 122 28.82 5.26 -10.75
C ASN A 122 27.55 6.11 -10.55
N VAL A 123 26.41 5.68 -11.09
CA VAL A 123 25.12 6.36 -10.93
C VAL A 123 24.31 5.67 -9.84
N ILE A 124 23.81 6.45 -8.89
CA ILE A 124 22.81 5.97 -7.92
C ILE A 124 21.47 5.86 -8.65
N ASN A 125 21.02 4.62 -8.88
CA ASN A 125 19.80 4.34 -9.64
C ASN A 125 18.70 3.69 -8.79
N ASN A 126 19.03 3.25 -7.57
CA ASN A 126 18.09 2.61 -6.66
C ASN A 126 18.46 2.93 -5.20
N ILE A 127 17.49 3.47 -4.48
CA ILE A 127 17.56 3.83 -3.07
C ILE A 127 16.43 3.10 -2.35
N GLN A 128 16.75 2.42 -1.25
CA GLN A 128 15.75 1.72 -0.45
C GLN A 128 15.83 2.15 1.01
N VAL A 129 14.68 2.22 1.67
CA VAL A 129 14.58 2.49 3.11
C VAL A 129 13.61 1.52 3.74
N GLU A 130 13.99 0.97 4.89
CA GLU A 130 13.11 0.15 5.71
C GLU A 130 12.10 1.01 6.48
N LEU A 131 10.85 0.60 6.44
CA LEU A 131 9.72 1.24 7.07
C LEU A 131 9.20 0.37 8.21
N ASN A 132 8.73 1.01 9.27
CA ASN A 132 8.00 0.34 10.34
C ASN A 132 6.47 0.38 10.10
N ASP A 133 6.05 1.01 9.01
CA ASP A 133 4.66 1.12 8.59
C ASP A 133 4.11 -0.23 8.08
N SER A 134 2.84 -0.48 8.38
CA SER A 134 2.05 -1.56 7.80
C SER A 134 1.58 -1.23 6.39
N LYS A 135 1.14 -2.24 5.64
CA LYS A 135 0.56 -2.06 4.30
C LYS A 135 -0.59 -1.05 4.31
N SER A 136 -1.48 -1.15 5.30
CA SER A 136 -2.64 -0.26 5.43
C SER A 136 -2.24 1.19 5.73
N GLU A 137 -1.22 1.40 6.55
CA GLU A 137 -0.70 2.75 6.84
C GLU A 137 -0.08 3.37 5.59
N ILE A 138 0.73 2.61 4.86
CA ILE A 138 1.33 3.06 3.60
C ILE A 138 0.23 3.46 2.60
N LEU A 139 -0.77 2.59 2.38
CA LEU A 139 -1.87 2.86 1.43
C LEU A 139 -2.73 4.05 1.87
N LYS A 140 -2.96 4.22 3.18
CA LYS A 140 -3.71 5.38 3.73
C LYS A 140 -3.01 6.70 3.44
N VAL A 141 -1.67 6.70 3.48
CA VAL A 141 -0.86 7.90 3.24
C VAL A 141 -0.67 8.14 1.73
N MET A 142 -0.30 7.11 0.98
CA MET A 142 0.05 7.22 -0.44
C MET A 142 -1.15 7.24 -1.40
N GLY A 143 -2.32 6.76 -0.97
CA GLY A 143 -3.48 6.55 -1.83
C GLY A 143 -3.36 5.32 -2.73
N GLU A 144 -4.18 5.25 -3.77
CA GLU A 144 -4.25 4.10 -4.67
C GLU A 144 -3.00 3.98 -5.56
N PRO A 145 -2.34 2.80 -5.62
CA PRO A 145 -1.17 2.59 -6.46
C PRO A 145 -1.55 2.48 -7.95
N SER A 146 -0.62 2.88 -8.82
CA SER A 146 -0.74 2.66 -10.27
C SER A 146 -0.81 1.17 -10.62
N LYS A 147 -0.11 0.32 -9.85
CA LYS A 147 -0.20 -1.14 -9.93
C LYS A 147 -0.37 -1.71 -8.52
N PRO A 148 -1.56 -2.22 -8.15
CA PRO A 148 -1.80 -2.87 -6.86
C PRO A 148 -1.25 -4.30 -6.84
N GLY A 149 -1.02 -4.85 -5.64
CA GLY A 149 -0.55 -6.22 -5.47
C GLY A 149 0.12 -6.51 -4.13
N HIS A 150 0.91 -7.59 -4.09
CA HIS A 150 1.85 -7.89 -2.99
C HIS A 150 3.03 -6.92 -2.99
N ILE A 151 3.49 -6.56 -4.17
CA ILE A 151 4.30 -5.38 -4.47
C ILE A 151 3.34 -4.35 -5.04
N PHE A 152 3.45 -3.09 -4.64
CA PHE A 152 2.64 -2.03 -5.25
C PHE A 152 3.48 -0.84 -5.66
N ILE A 153 3.05 -0.21 -6.75
CA ILE A 153 3.87 0.72 -7.52
C ILE A 153 3.10 2.02 -7.78
N TYR A 154 3.79 3.14 -7.59
CA TYR A 154 3.34 4.46 -8.01
C TYR A 154 4.29 4.96 -9.11
N GLU A 155 3.78 5.04 -10.33
CA GLU A 155 4.58 5.54 -11.45
C GLU A 155 4.69 7.07 -11.42
N LYS A 156 5.90 7.58 -11.58
CA LYS A 156 6.19 9.00 -11.80
C LYS A 156 6.84 9.20 -13.16
N LYS A 157 7.07 10.45 -13.55
CA LYS A 157 7.62 10.77 -14.88
C LYS A 157 9.03 10.19 -15.06
N ASN A 158 9.90 10.37 -14.06
CA ASN A 158 11.33 10.05 -14.16
C ASN A 158 11.77 8.89 -13.25
N HIS A 159 10.88 8.42 -12.38
CA HIS A 159 11.18 7.40 -11.39
C HIS A 159 9.95 6.59 -11.01
N VAL A 160 10.18 5.55 -10.22
CA VAL A 160 9.17 4.66 -9.67
C VAL A 160 9.32 4.63 -8.16
N ILE A 161 8.19 4.74 -7.46
CA ILE A 161 8.10 4.47 -6.02
C ILE A 161 7.44 3.09 -5.88
N GLN A 162 8.16 2.15 -5.31
CA GLN A 162 7.71 0.77 -5.10
C GLN A 162 7.71 0.46 -3.61
N PHE A 163 6.69 -0.29 -3.17
CA PHE A 163 6.65 -0.86 -1.84
C PHE A 163 6.64 -2.38 -1.93
N GLU A 164 7.54 -3.01 -1.20
CA GLU A 164 7.72 -4.46 -1.18
C GLU A 164 8.02 -4.93 0.24
N LYS A 165 7.45 -6.09 0.62
CA LYS A 165 7.63 -6.65 1.95
C LYS A 165 8.71 -7.72 1.93
N PHE A 166 9.74 -7.50 2.74
CA PHE A 166 10.72 -8.50 3.15
C PHE A 166 10.39 -8.87 4.60
N ASP A 167 11.35 -8.72 5.52
CA ASP A 167 11.06 -8.74 6.97
C ASP A 167 10.25 -7.50 7.39
N LYS A 168 10.66 -6.34 6.85
CA LYS A 168 9.95 -5.06 6.94
C LYS A 168 9.47 -4.62 5.56
N TRP A 169 8.50 -3.71 5.54
CA TRP A 169 8.17 -3.00 4.31
C TRP A 169 9.35 -2.12 3.91
N ARG A 170 9.68 -2.12 2.62
CA ARG A 170 10.68 -1.22 2.05
C ARG A 170 10.02 -0.29 1.06
N LEU A 171 10.35 1.00 1.17
CA LEU A 171 10.16 1.94 0.09
C LEU A 171 11.40 1.84 -0.81
N ILE A 172 11.17 1.56 -2.08
CA ILE A 172 12.18 1.45 -3.13
C ILE A 172 11.93 2.59 -4.12
N LEU A 173 12.89 3.50 -4.21
CA LEU A 173 12.92 4.58 -5.16
C LEU A 173 13.93 4.22 -6.25
N ARG A 174 13.48 4.10 -7.50
CA ARG A 174 14.35 3.72 -8.62
C ARG A 174 14.10 4.55 -9.86
N THR A 175 15.15 4.80 -10.64
CA THR A 175 15.04 5.53 -11.90
C THR A 175 14.25 4.70 -12.90
N LYS A 176 13.56 5.39 -13.81
CA LYS A 176 12.95 4.75 -14.99
C LYS A 176 13.98 4.48 -16.07
#